data_AF-A0A497C5J3-F1
#
_entry.id   AF-A0A497C5J3-F1
#
_cell.length_a   1.000
_cell.length_b   1.000
_cell.length_c   1.000
_cell.angle_alpha   90.00
_cell.angle_beta   90.00
_cell.angle_gamma   90.00
#
_symmetry.space_group_name_H-M   'P 1'
#
loop_
_entity.id
_entity.type
_entity.pdbx_description
1 polymer ?
#
loop_
_entity_poly.entity_id
_entity_poly.type
_entity_poly.pdbx_seq_one_letter_code
_entity_poly.pdbx_strand_id
1 'polypeptide(L)'
;MTMESRDYQWTPRDKWLYTLSMVPFLVVFVGAIILLGRYSPWLSILLVFFYLLTNVFQAGCCIGCPYRGKYCPALFGVYLGNFLSGILYPNREFDQNFFDKNAAAGEIMVLVIVFFPVYWVVKTSWWLLPVYTLLIAAHLVLFMPTQCEKCSYKETCPGGIAWRSCAIWLQERGEKYIPLEDDTKVDQIEY
;
A
#
# COMPACT_ATOMS: atom_id res chain seq x y z
N MET A 1 21.93 2.01 -21.82
CA MET A 1 21.93 0.67 -21.24
C MET A 1 20.77 0.58 -20.28
N THR A 2 19.67 -0.03 -20.69
CA THR A 2 18.60 -0.41 -19.78
C THR A 2 19.10 -1.64 -19.03
N MET A 3 19.48 -1.48 -17.76
CA MET A 3 19.55 -2.64 -16.88
C MET A 3 18.15 -3.27 -16.90
N GLU A 4 18.03 -4.47 -17.48
CA GLU A 4 16.85 -5.30 -17.24
C GLU A 4 16.87 -5.65 -15.75
N SER A 5 16.28 -4.80 -14.92
CA SER A 5 16.03 -5.16 -13.53
C SER A 5 15.13 -6.38 -13.57
N ARG A 6 15.65 -7.51 -13.09
CA ARG A 6 14.84 -8.73 -13.01
C ARG A 6 13.67 -8.44 -12.09
N ASP A 7 12.46 -8.51 -12.62
CA ASP A 7 11.26 -8.33 -11.84
C ASP A 7 11.24 -9.30 -10.66
N TYR A 8 11.21 -8.77 -9.43
CA TYR A 8 11.12 -9.56 -8.21
C TYR A 8 9.90 -10.49 -8.26
N GLN A 9 10.09 -11.74 -7.84
CA GLN A 9 9.03 -12.75 -7.85
C GLN A 9 8.57 -13.02 -6.42
N TRP A 10 7.29 -12.73 -6.13
CA TRP A 10 6.71 -12.91 -4.80
C TRP A 10 6.72 -14.36 -4.33
N THR A 11 7.51 -14.65 -3.31
CA THR A 11 7.61 -16.00 -2.72
C THR A 11 6.36 -16.32 -1.88
N PRO A 12 6.08 -17.61 -1.60
CA PRO A 12 4.99 -17.99 -0.68
C PRO A 12 5.12 -17.34 0.71
N ARG A 13 6.36 -17.17 1.19
CA ARG A 13 6.64 -16.50 2.46
C ARG A 13 6.23 -15.03 2.43
N ASP A 14 6.52 -14.31 1.34
CA ASP A 14 6.14 -12.91 1.21
C ASP A 14 4.62 -12.74 1.18
N LYS A 15 3.91 -13.64 0.47
CA LYS A 15 2.43 -13.66 0.44
C LYS A 15 1.82 -13.89 1.82
N TRP A 16 2.43 -14.76 2.61
CA TRP A 16 2.01 -15.01 3.99
C TRP A 16 2.28 -13.80 4.89
N LEU A 17 3.47 -13.18 4.79
CA LEU A 17 3.79 -11.94 5.51
C LEU A 17 2.84 -10.80 5.11
N TYR A 18 2.48 -10.72 3.83
CA TYR A 18 1.47 -9.77 3.37
C TYR A 18 0.12 -10.02 4.05
N THR A 19 -0.35 -11.26 4.06
CA THR A 19 -1.62 -11.63 4.71
C THR A 19 -1.60 -11.27 6.20
N LEU A 20 -0.49 -11.52 6.89
CA LEU A 20 -0.32 -11.13 8.29
C LEU A 20 -0.35 -9.59 8.45
N SER A 21 0.37 -8.85 7.60
CA SER A 21 0.37 -7.39 7.61
C SER A 21 -1.00 -6.79 7.32
N MET A 22 -1.89 -7.54 6.64
CA MET A 22 -3.25 -7.12 6.32
C MET A 22 -4.22 -7.25 7.49
N VAL A 23 -3.93 -8.08 8.50
CA VAL A 23 -4.83 -8.30 9.65
C VAL A 23 -5.18 -7.00 10.38
N PRO A 24 -4.23 -6.12 10.77
CA PRO A 24 -4.59 -4.87 11.46
C PRO A 24 -5.47 -3.95 10.60
N PHE A 25 -5.19 -3.87 9.29
CA PHE A 25 -6.03 -3.10 8.37
C PHE A 25 -7.44 -3.67 8.28
N LEU A 26 -7.60 -4.99 8.12
CA LEU A 26 -8.92 -5.61 8.01
C LEU A 26 -9.75 -5.41 9.29
N VAL A 27 -9.12 -5.53 10.45
CA VAL A 27 -9.77 -5.24 11.74
C VAL A 27 -10.25 -3.79 11.79
N VAL A 28 -9.40 -2.83 11.40
CA VAL A 28 -9.75 -1.40 11.36
C VAL A 28 -10.87 -1.12 10.36
N PHE A 29 -10.77 -1.65 9.14
CA PHE A 29 -11.70 -1.37 8.05
C PHE A 29 -13.09 -1.98 8.32
N VAL A 30 -13.14 -3.27 8.68
CA VAL A 30 -14.39 -3.95 9.02
C VAL A 30 -14.98 -3.37 10.32
N GLY A 31 -14.13 -3.10 11.32
CA GLY A 31 -14.55 -2.44 12.56
C GLY A 31 -15.18 -1.06 12.30
N ALA A 32 -14.57 -0.25 11.43
CA ALA A 32 -15.10 1.03 11.02
C ALA A 32 -16.44 0.89 10.28
N ILE A 33 -16.59 -0.07 9.36
CA ILE A 33 -17.87 -0.36 8.69
C ILE A 33 -18.96 -0.70 9.73
N ILE A 34 -18.69 -1.62 10.65
CA ILE A 34 -19.67 -2.03 11.66
C ILE A 34 -20.04 -0.84 12.56
N LEU A 35 -19.05 -0.07 13.01
CA LEU A 35 -19.25 1.10 13.87
C LEU A 35 -20.07 2.18 13.17
N LEU A 36 -19.72 2.53 11.92
CA LEU A 36 -20.46 3.52 11.14
C LEU A 36 -21.90 3.05 10.87
N GLY A 37 -22.08 1.76 10.58
CA GLY A 37 -23.39 1.16 10.33
C GLY A 37 -24.34 1.26 11.52
N ARG A 38 -23.82 1.28 12.76
CA ARG A 38 -24.62 1.54 13.96
C ARG A 38 -25.18 2.96 14.04
N TYR A 39 -24.50 3.94 13.46
CA TYR A 39 -25.00 5.32 13.38
C TYR A 39 -25.87 5.54 12.14
N SER A 40 -25.43 5.06 10.98
CA SER A 40 -26.17 5.12 9.72
C SER A 40 -25.57 4.15 8.69
N PRO A 41 -26.38 3.28 8.05
CA PRO A 41 -25.89 2.38 7.01
C PRO A 41 -25.26 3.13 5.82
N TRP A 42 -25.71 4.36 5.53
CA TRP A 42 -25.17 5.19 4.47
C TRP A 42 -23.70 5.58 4.70
N LEU A 43 -23.28 5.76 5.95
CA LEU A 43 -21.88 6.05 6.28
C LEU A 43 -20.97 4.85 5.96
N SER A 44 -21.46 3.63 6.18
CA SER A 44 -20.73 2.40 5.83
C SER A 44 -20.59 2.27 4.31
N ILE A 45 -21.69 2.49 3.59
CA ILE A 45 -21.70 2.49 2.12
C ILE A 45 -20.72 3.54 1.59
N LEU A 46 -20.70 4.74 2.18
CA LEU A 46 -19.80 5.82 1.78
C LEU A 46 -18.32 5.45 2.00
N LEU A 47 -17.98 4.82 3.14
CA LEU A 47 -16.63 4.34 3.39
C LEU A 47 -16.19 3.28 2.36
N VAL A 48 -17.07 2.33 2.04
CA VAL A 48 -16.81 1.32 0.99
C VAL A 48 -16.65 1.97 -0.37
N PHE A 49 -17.48 2.97 -0.69
CA PHE A 49 -17.37 3.72 -1.94
C PHE A 49 -16.00 4.43 -2.05
N PHE A 50 -15.56 5.12 -1.00
CA PHE A 50 -14.22 5.75 -0.98
C PHE A 50 -13.10 4.72 -1.17
N TYR A 51 -13.22 3.56 -0.54
CA TYR A 51 -12.28 2.46 -0.73
C TYR A 51 -12.23 1.98 -2.19
N LEU A 52 -13.38 1.74 -2.82
CA LEU A 52 -13.44 1.35 -4.22
C LEU A 52 -12.87 2.42 -5.15
N LEU A 53 -13.16 3.70 -4.89
CA LEU A 53 -12.61 4.81 -5.66
C LEU A 53 -11.08 4.91 -5.52
N THR A 54 -10.54 4.64 -4.33
CA THR A 54 -9.09 4.54 -4.10
C THR A 54 -8.46 3.44 -4.96
N ASN A 55 -9.13 2.29 -5.09
CA ASN A 55 -8.66 1.19 -5.95
C ASN A 55 -8.64 1.59 -7.44
N VAL A 56 -9.56 2.45 -7.89
CA VAL A 56 -9.55 2.97 -9.27
C VAL A 56 -8.35 3.89 -9.50
N PHE A 57 -8.05 4.82 -8.58
CA PHE A 57 -6.86 5.67 -8.70
C PHE A 57 -5.56 4.85 -8.63
N GLN A 58 -5.49 3.88 -7.71
CA GLN A 58 -4.35 2.96 -7.67
C GLN A 58 -4.21 2.11 -8.94
N ALA A 59 -5.31 1.76 -9.61
CA ALA A 59 -5.25 1.11 -10.91
C ALA A 59 -4.55 2.00 -11.96
N GLY A 60 -4.77 3.31 -11.92
CA GLY A 60 -4.05 4.27 -12.75
C GLY A 60 -2.55 4.32 -12.45
N CYS A 61 -2.16 4.18 -11.18
CA CYS A 61 -0.76 4.11 -10.76
C CYS A 61 -0.06 2.82 -11.22
N CYS A 62 -0.82 1.75 -11.44
CA CYS A 62 -0.29 0.45 -11.87
C CYS A 62 -0.06 0.33 -13.39
N ILE A 63 -0.39 1.36 -14.18
CA ILE A 63 -0.13 1.38 -15.62
C ILE A 63 1.39 1.43 -15.79
N GLY A 64 2.02 0.37 -16.32
CA GLY A 64 3.50 0.27 -16.41
C GLY A 64 4.16 -0.53 -15.28
N CYS A 65 3.42 -0.90 -14.24
CA CYS A 65 3.92 -1.79 -13.21
C CYS A 65 4.08 -3.23 -13.76
N PRO A 66 5.19 -3.94 -13.49
CA PRO A 66 5.42 -5.32 -13.97
C PRO A 66 4.41 -6.32 -13.39
N TYR A 67 3.79 -5.97 -12.25
CA TYR A 67 2.71 -6.72 -11.61
C TYR A 67 1.32 -6.41 -12.21
N ARG A 68 1.29 -5.72 -13.35
CA ARG A 68 0.16 -5.51 -14.27
C ARG A 68 -0.81 -6.69 -14.36
N GLY A 69 -1.99 -6.67 -13.72
CA GLY A 69 -2.96 -7.77 -13.81
C GLY A 69 -2.55 -9.07 -13.10
N LYS A 70 -1.41 -9.05 -12.38
CA LYS A 70 -0.86 -10.17 -11.61
C LYS A 70 -0.96 -9.85 -10.12
N TYR A 71 -0.58 -10.79 -9.26
CA TYR A 71 -0.52 -10.54 -7.81
C TYR A 71 0.48 -9.42 -7.48
N CYS A 72 0.03 -8.42 -6.72
CA CYS A 72 0.84 -7.34 -6.17
C CYS A 72 0.37 -7.06 -4.72
N PRO A 73 1.25 -7.12 -3.71
CA PRO A 73 0.92 -6.64 -2.37
C PRO A 73 0.65 -5.15 -2.41
N ALA A 74 -0.58 -4.76 -2.07
CA ALA A 74 -1.00 -3.36 -2.05
C ALA A 74 -1.15 -2.86 -0.62
N LEU A 75 -0.65 -1.64 -0.39
CA LEU A 75 -0.82 -0.92 0.87
C LEU A 75 -2.32 -0.74 1.16
N PHE A 76 -2.75 -0.91 2.40
CA PHE A 76 -4.17 -0.84 2.80
C PHE A 76 -5.10 -1.76 2.00
N GLY A 77 -4.60 -2.90 1.55
CA GLY A 77 -5.44 -3.91 0.89
C GLY A 77 -5.98 -3.49 -0.46
N VAL A 78 -5.42 -2.45 -1.09
CA VAL A 78 -5.79 -1.91 -2.42
C VAL A 78 -5.38 -2.88 -3.55
N TYR A 79 -5.57 -4.18 -3.32
CA TYR A 79 -5.22 -5.33 -4.15
C TYR A 79 -6.01 -5.38 -5.45
N LEU A 80 -7.14 -4.65 -5.52
CA LEU A 80 -7.87 -4.55 -6.77
C LEU A 80 -7.17 -3.60 -7.74
N GLY A 81 -6.28 -2.70 -7.31
CA GLY A 81 -5.64 -1.73 -8.19
C GLY A 81 -4.89 -2.38 -9.37
N ASN A 82 -3.97 -3.31 -9.09
CA ASN A 82 -3.21 -4.03 -10.11
C ASN A 82 -4.11 -4.85 -11.05
N PHE A 83 -5.15 -5.49 -10.52
CA PHE A 83 -6.11 -6.28 -11.30
C PHE A 83 -7.01 -5.38 -12.17
N LEU A 84 -7.62 -4.35 -11.58
CA LEU A 84 -8.41 -3.33 -12.26
C LEU A 84 -7.60 -2.62 -13.33
N SER A 85 -6.30 -2.39 -13.11
CA SER A 85 -5.43 -1.78 -14.12
C SER A 85 -5.28 -2.65 -15.37
N GLY A 86 -5.28 -3.98 -15.22
CA GLY A 86 -5.32 -4.91 -16.34
C GLY A 86 -6.65 -4.86 -17.11
N ILE A 87 -7.76 -4.59 -16.43
CA ILE A 87 -9.12 -4.54 -17.03
C ILE A 87 -9.42 -3.16 -17.64
N LEU A 88 -9.18 -2.09 -16.90
CA LEU A 88 -9.59 -0.73 -17.26
C LEU A 88 -8.66 -0.08 -18.28
N TYR A 89 -7.40 -0.50 -18.32
CA TYR A 89 -6.36 0.19 -19.09
C TYR A 89 -5.54 -0.73 -20.04
N PRO A 90 -6.01 -1.88 -20.54
CA PRO A 90 -5.18 -2.99 -21.04
C PRO A 90 -4.05 -2.59 -22.02
N ASN A 91 -4.30 -1.60 -22.90
CA ASN A 91 -3.36 -1.15 -23.93
C ASN A 91 -2.72 0.21 -23.64
N ARG A 92 -2.88 0.74 -22.41
CA ARG A 92 -2.31 2.02 -22.01
C ARG A 92 -0.87 1.84 -21.56
N GLU A 93 0.02 2.64 -22.15
CA GLU A 93 1.42 2.76 -21.77
C GLU A 93 1.61 3.69 -20.57
N PHE A 94 2.76 3.60 -19.91
CA PHE A 94 3.09 4.45 -18.78
C PHE A 94 3.20 5.91 -19.21
N ASP A 95 2.52 6.79 -18.49
CA ASP A 95 2.60 8.25 -18.64
C ASP A 95 2.77 8.86 -17.25
N GLN A 96 3.86 9.59 -17.04
CA GLN A 96 4.24 10.14 -15.74
C GLN A 96 3.17 11.12 -15.21
N ASN A 97 2.62 11.98 -16.06
CA ASN A 97 1.61 12.97 -15.63
C ASN A 97 0.32 12.28 -15.17
N PHE A 98 -0.13 11.26 -15.91
CA PHE A 98 -1.27 10.45 -15.49
C PHE A 98 -0.97 9.70 -14.19
N PHE A 99 0.22 9.13 -14.05
CA PHE A 99 0.66 8.47 -12.82
C PHE A 99 0.61 9.43 -11.63
N ASP A 100 1.25 10.60 -11.72
CA ASP A 100 1.34 11.58 -10.64
C ASP A 100 -0.04 12.04 -10.16
N LYS A 101 -0.96 12.31 -11.09
CA LYS A 101 -2.34 12.69 -10.77
C LYS A 101 -3.09 11.60 -10.03
N ASN A 102 -2.96 10.35 -10.49
CA ASN A 102 -3.61 9.21 -9.85
C ASN A 102 -2.97 8.87 -8.51
N ALA A 103 -1.65 9.01 -8.37
CA ALA A 103 -0.93 8.83 -7.12
C ALA A 103 -1.40 9.84 -6.08
N ALA A 104 -1.43 11.13 -6.44
CA ALA A 104 -1.93 12.19 -5.57
C ALA A 104 -3.41 11.98 -5.19
N ALA A 105 -4.27 11.63 -6.15
CA ALA A 105 -5.67 11.33 -5.87
C ALA A 105 -5.82 10.09 -4.95
N GLY A 106 -5.04 9.04 -5.19
CA GLY A 106 -5.00 7.84 -4.36
C GLY A 106 -4.57 8.15 -2.92
N GLU A 107 -3.52 8.95 -2.75
CA GLU A 107 -3.04 9.38 -1.43
C GLU A 107 -4.09 10.19 -0.67
N ILE A 108 -4.69 11.19 -1.33
CA ILE A 108 -5.78 11.99 -0.75
C ILE A 108 -6.92 11.06 -0.31
N MET A 109 -7.30 10.10 -1.14
CA MET A 109 -8.38 9.16 -0.82
C MET A 109 -8.03 8.21 0.33
N VAL A 110 -6.78 7.77 0.45
CA VAL A 110 -6.31 7.01 1.62
C VAL A 110 -6.45 7.85 2.89
N LEU A 111 -6.07 9.13 2.87
CA LEU A 111 -6.27 10.03 4.01
C LEU A 111 -7.76 10.19 4.34
N VAL A 112 -8.62 10.34 3.33
CA VAL A 112 -10.08 10.39 3.53
C VAL A 112 -10.57 9.11 4.22
N ILE A 113 -10.18 7.92 3.76
CA ILE A 113 -10.57 6.64 4.37
C ILE A 113 -10.09 6.53 5.82
N VAL A 114 -8.86 6.96 6.10
CA VAL A 114 -8.26 6.90 7.43
C VAL A 114 -8.92 7.90 8.39
N PHE A 115 -9.22 9.12 7.95
CA PHE A 115 -9.76 10.17 8.84
C PHE A 115 -11.28 10.19 8.92
N PHE A 116 -11.99 9.74 7.89
CA PHE A 116 -13.45 9.72 7.85
C PHE A 116 -14.12 9.04 9.07
N PRO A 117 -13.69 7.85 9.53
CA PRO A 117 -14.30 7.20 10.69
C PRO A 117 -13.87 7.82 12.03
N VAL A 118 -12.83 8.65 12.10
CA VAL A 118 -12.23 9.13 13.37
C VAL A 118 -13.25 9.87 14.24
N TYR A 119 -14.05 10.76 13.66
CA TYR A 119 -15.09 11.46 14.40
C TYR A 119 -16.07 10.48 15.08
N TRP A 120 -16.48 9.44 14.35
CA TRP A 120 -17.43 8.43 14.84
C TRP A 120 -16.80 7.48 15.85
N VAL A 121 -15.52 7.15 15.69
CA VAL A 121 -14.72 6.39 16.66
C VAL A 121 -14.68 7.12 18.00
N VAL A 122 -14.32 8.41 18.00
CA VAL A 122 -14.27 9.25 19.21
C VAL A 122 -15.66 9.40 19.84
N LYS A 123 -16.69 9.62 19.01
CA LYS A 123 -18.08 9.71 19.47
C LYS A 123 -18.59 8.42 20.12
N THR A 124 -18.11 7.25 19.66
CA THR A 124 -18.44 5.95 20.26
C THR A 124 -17.74 5.78 21.60
N SER A 125 -16.42 5.98 21.62
CA SER A 125 -15.64 6.02 22.84
C SER A 125 -14.23 6.54 22.57
N TRP A 126 -13.76 7.50 23.38
CA TRP A 126 -12.46 8.14 23.16
C TRP A 126 -11.28 7.16 23.22
N TRP A 127 -11.35 6.08 24.01
CA TRP A 127 -10.29 5.07 24.11
C TRP A 127 -10.15 4.20 22.86
N LEU A 128 -11.15 4.17 21.98
CA LEU A 128 -11.04 3.46 20.69
C LEU A 128 -10.09 4.19 19.74
N LEU A 129 -9.88 5.50 19.91
CA LEU A 129 -8.96 6.27 19.08
C LEU A 129 -7.51 5.75 19.15
N PRO A 130 -6.87 5.57 20.32
CA PRO A 130 -5.53 4.99 20.36
C PRO A 130 -5.49 3.56 19.80
N VAL A 131 -6.52 2.73 20.02
CA VAL A 131 -6.58 1.38 19.42
C VAL A 131 -6.62 1.45 17.89
N TYR A 132 -7.47 2.31 17.34
CA TYR A 132 -7.59 2.56 15.90
C TYR A 132 -6.26 3.02 15.30
N THR A 133 -5.62 4.02 15.92
CA THR A 133 -4.33 4.56 15.47
C THR A 133 -3.21 3.54 15.57
N LEU A 134 -3.15 2.75 16.65
CA LEU A 134 -2.14 1.71 16.83
C LEU A 134 -2.27 0.60 15.78
N LEU A 135 -3.49 0.20 15.41
CA LEU A 135 -3.69 -0.80 14.36
C LEU A 135 -3.28 -0.30 12.97
N ILE A 136 -3.55 0.97 12.65
CA ILE A 136 -3.05 1.59 11.41
C ILE A 136 -1.53 1.66 11.41
N ALA A 137 -0.93 2.13 12.50
CA ALA A 137 0.53 2.16 12.64
C ALA A 137 1.15 0.77 12.52
N ALA A 138 0.56 -0.24 13.17
CA ALA A 138 0.99 -1.63 13.06
C ALA A 138 0.91 -2.14 11.61
N HIS A 139 -0.16 -1.83 10.88
CA HIS A 139 -0.25 -2.16 9.45
C HIS A 139 0.91 -1.54 8.66
N LEU A 140 1.16 -0.24 8.83
CA LEU A 140 2.24 0.47 8.12
C LEU A 140 3.62 -0.10 8.44
N VAL A 141 3.92 -0.32 9.73
CA VAL A 141 5.20 -0.85 10.21
C VAL A 141 5.43 -2.29 9.74
N LEU A 142 4.38 -3.11 9.62
CA LEU A 142 4.52 -4.46 9.09
C LEU A 142 4.64 -4.48 7.56
N PHE A 143 3.83 -3.66 6.87
CA PHE A 143 3.72 -3.70 5.42
C PHE A 143 4.91 -3.05 4.70
N MET A 144 5.31 -1.84 5.10
CA MET A 144 6.34 -1.06 4.39
C MET A 144 7.68 -1.81 4.26
N PRO A 145 8.31 -2.30 5.35
CA PRO A 145 9.58 -3.05 5.24
C PRO A 145 9.42 -4.39 4.52
N THR A 146 8.31 -5.10 4.71
CA THR A 146 8.20 -6.46 4.18
C THR A 146 7.79 -6.52 2.71
N GLN A 147 7.05 -5.52 2.24
CA GLN A 147 6.46 -5.51 0.90
C GLN A 147 7.02 -4.38 0.03
N CYS A 148 7.07 -3.13 0.52
CA CYS A 148 7.52 -2.00 -0.31
C CYS A 148 9.01 -2.09 -0.65
N GLU A 149 9.83 -2.62 0.25
CA GLU A 149 11.27 -2.78 0.04
C GLU A 149 11.62 -3.74 -1.11
N LYS A 150 10.83 -4.80 -1.26
CA LYS A 150 11.08 -5.87 -2.24
C LYS A 150 10.42 -5.62 -3.60
N CYS A 151 9.52 -4.65 -3.68
CA CYS A 151 8.76 -4.38 -4.89
C CYS A 151 9.67 -3.85 -6.01
N SER A 152 9.60 -4.43 -7.21
CA SER A 152 10.33 -3.93 -8.39
C SER A 152 9.99 -2.47 -8.75
N TYR A 153 8.84 -1.99 -8.30
CA TYR A 153 8.32 -0.66 -8.58
C TYR A 153 8.56 0.33 -7.42
N LYS A 154 9.44 -0.03 -6.47
CA LYS A 154 9.72 0.74 -5.25
C LYS A 154 10.27 2.14 -5.49
N GLU A 155 10.97 2.37 -6.60
CA GLU A 155 11.55 3.68 -6.92
C GLU A 155 10.55 4.65 -7.56
N THR A 156 9.44 4.14 -8.06
CA THR A 156 8.40 4.94 -8.74
C THR A 156 7.15 5.09 -7.88
N CYS A 157 6.75 4.03 -7.18
CA CYS A 157 5.56 4.04 -6.32
C CYS A 157 5.77 4.93 -5.08
N PRO A 158 4.80 5.78 -4.69
CA PRO A 158 4.93 6.63 -3.51
C PRO A 158 5.25 5.87 -2.22
N GLY A 159 4.67 4.68 -2.03
CA GLY A 159 4.95 3.85 -0.85
C GLY A 159 6.41 3.37 -0.79
N GLY A 160 7.01 3.03 -1.94
CA GLY A 160 8.41 2.62 -2.00
C GLY A 160 9.36 3.80 -1.79
N ILE A 161 9.06 4.96 -2.37
CA ILE A 161 9.82 6.20 -2.17
C ILE A 161 9.79 6.61 -0.69
N ALA A 162 8.62 6.56 -0.06
CA ALA A 162 8.46 6.88 1.35
C ALA A 162 9.26 5.92 2.26
N TRP A 163 9.21 4.60 2.00
CA TRP A 163 10.01 3.64 2.74
C TRP A 163 11.50 3.89 2.58
N ARG A 164 12.00 4.04 1.34
CA ARG A 164 13.42 4.28 1.06
C ARG A 164 13.94 5.55 1.75
N SER A 165 13.17 6.62 1.74
CA SER A 165 13.51 7.87 2.43
C SER A 165 13.62 7.66 3.94
N CYS A 166 12.69 6.91 4.53
CA CYS A 166 12.74 6.55 5.95
C CYS A 166 13.97 5.66 6.26
N ALA A 167 14.25 4.69 5.39
CA ALA A 167 15.32 3.73 5.57
C ALA A 167 16.71 4.40 5.55
N ILE A 168 16.94 5.33 4.60
CA ILE A 168 18.15 6.16 4.54
C ILE A 168 18.30 6.99 5.82
N TRP A 169 17.23 7.65 6.26
CA TRP A 169 17.25 8.47 7.48
C TRP A 169 17.59 7.65 8.74
N LEU A 170 17.07 6.43 8.85
CA LEU A 170 17.41 5.51 9.96
C LEU A 170 18.88 5.09 9.91
N GLN A 171 19.41 4.82 8.71
CA GLN A 171 20.81 4.45 8.50
C GLN A 171 21.76 5.58 8.94
N GLU A 172 21.45 6.84 8.60
CA GLU A 172 22.25 8.01 8.98
C GLU A 172 22.34 8.22 10.50
N ARG A 173 21.35 7.73 11.26
CA ARG A 173 21.33 7.83 12.73
C ARG A 173 22.08 6.72 13.46
N GLY A 174 22.68 5.77 12.74
CA GLY A 174 23.42 4.66 13.36
C GLY A 174 22.55 3.69 14.14
N GLU A 175 21.22 3.75 13.98
CA GLU A 175 20.34 2.68 14.45
C GLU A 175 20.64 1.44 13.61
N LYS A 176 20.72 0.25 14.25
CA LYS A 176 21.04 -1.03 13.59
C LYS A 176 20.06 -1.26 12.43
N TYR A 177 20.50 -0.88 11.26
CA TYR A 177 19.76 -1.00 10.02
C TYR A 177 19.76 -2.47 9.58
N ILE A 178 18.59 -2.99 9.21
CA ILE A 178 18.53 -4.25 8.47
C ILE A 178 19.14 -3.93 7.10
N PRO A 179 20.28 -4.53 6.71
CA PRO A 179 20.90 -4.20 5.44
C PRO A 179 19.88 -4.43 4.32
N LEU A 180 19.62 -3.39 3.53
CA LEU A 180 18.88 -3.54 2.27
C LEU A 180 19.56 -4.66 1.50
N GLU A 181 18.77 -5.57 0.92
CA GLU A 181 19.32 -6.46 -0.09
C GLU A 181 20.00 -5.59 -1.15
N ASP A 182 21.33 -5.66 -1.15
CA ASP A 182 22.16 -4.92 -2.08
C ASP A 182 21.95 -5.56 -3.43
N ASP A 183 21.14 -4.92 -4.28
CA ASP A 183 20.81 -5.38 -5.64
C ASP A 183 22.09 -5.62 -6.48
N THR A 184 23.27 -5.20 -6.02
CA THR A 184 24.58 -5.46 -6.61
C THR A 184 25.17 -6.86 -6.37
N LYS A 185 24.67 -7.65 -5.41
CA LYS A 185 25.24 -8.99 -5.11
C LYS A 185 24.65 -10.14 -5.93
N VAL A 186 23.62 -9.90 -6.75
CA VAL A 186 23.02 -10.94 -7.61
C VAL A 186 23.88 -11.25 -8.84
N ASP A 187 24.84 -10.38 -9.17
CA ASP A 187 25.69 -10.51 -10.37
C ASP A 187 27.01 -11.27 -10.15
N GLN A 188 27.27 -11.81 -8.94
CA GLN A 188 28.52 -12.54 -8.64
C GLN A 188 28.39 -14.07 -8.63
N ILE A 189 27.34 -14.64 -9.21
CA ILE A 189 27.34 -16.07 -9.54
C ILE A 189 28.02 -16.22 -10.92
N GLU A 190 29.34 -16.13 -10.92
CA GLU A 190 30.18 -16.53 -12.06
C GLU A 190 30.04 -18.05 -12.26
N TYR A 191 29.72 -18.44 -13.50
CA TYR A 191 29.67 -19.82 -13.97
C TYR A 191 31.07 -20.39 -14.21
#